data_AF-A0A4Q5WTH4-F1
#
_entry.id   AF-A0A4Q5WTH4-F1
#
_cell.length_a   1.000
_cell.length_b   1.000
_cell.length_c   1.000
_cell.angle_alpha   90.00
_cell.angle_beta   90.00
_cell.angle_gamma   90.00
#
_symmetry.space_group_name_H-M   'P 1'
#
loop_
_entity.id
_entity.type
_entity.pdbx_description
1 polymer ?
#
loop_
_entity_poly.entity_id
_entity_poly.type
_entity_poly.pdbx_seq_one_letter_code
_entity_poly.pdbx_strand_id
1 'polypeptide(L)'
;VEESPRADRLKEKLADALVGLGFSEILTNSITNSAHFAEAQLAGTVRLLNNLSSELDVLRPSMLPTALEVIAFNSNRRNSDLKFFEFGKTYGTSGAGQYSEQNHLCLYVTGQLTPQTWKGKAVAADTYYVKGAVETLLRLCGVPAEATTEVGADSHADGLTGIVSFRHHNKLLARAGRVEGALAGRFDLKAPVFVADIDWDALMKAATAVKLQYREVPRYPVVHRDLAVVIPSGIPFAAIEQQVGKLRLPKLQGTRLFDIFESEKLGAGKKSLAVNFTFLDEEKTLTDKEIDGWMQKIMFTLEKELGAEIRK
;
A
#
# COMPACT_ATOMS: atom_id res chain seq x y z
N VAL A 1 -7.13 -8.80 27.00
CA VAL A 1 -5.80 -8.38 26.51
C VAL A 1 -5.70 -6.92 26.87
N GLU A 2 -4.98 -6.56 27.93
CA GLU A 2 -4.79 -5.15 28.27
C GLU A 2 -4.06 -4.49 27.10
N GLU A 3 -4.73 -3.56 26.42
CA GLU A 3 -4.12 -2.74 25.38
C GLU A 3 -2.92 -2.01 25.99
N SER A 4 -1.75 -2.19 25.39
CA SER A 4 -0.56 -1.46 25.82
C SER A 4 -0.81 0.04 25.59
N PRO A 5 -0.53 0.94 26.55
CA PRO A 5 -0.71 2.39 26.35
C PRO A 5 0.05 2.95 25.13
N ARG A 6 1.08 2.23 24.66
CA ARG A 6 1.82 2.56 23.43
C ARG A 6 1.01 2.22 22.17
N ALA A 7 0.17 1.18 22.23
CA ALA A 7 -0.65 0.75 21.13
C ALA A 7 -1.80 1.74 20.86
N ASP A 8 -2.47 2.21 21.91
CA ASP A 8 -3.57 3.16 21.78
C ASP A 8 -3.09 4.51 21.23
N ARG A 9 -1.96 5.00 21.74
CA ARG A 9 -1.32 6.22 21.21
C ARG A 9 -0.92 6.08 19.74
N LEU A 10 -0.51 4.89 19.30
CA LEU A 10 -0.21 4.63 17.90
C LEU A 10 -1.50 4.61 17.07
N LYS A 11 -2.58 3.99 17.57
CA LYS A 11 -3.89 4.01 16.93
C LYS A 11 -4.38 5.44 16.69
N GLU A 12 -4.39 6.27 17.72
CA GLU A 12 -4.77 7.68 17.64
C GLU A 12 -3.88 8.45 16.65
N LYS A 13 -2.55 8.29 16.74
CA LYS A 13 -1.61 8.93 15.82
C LYS A 13 -1.87 8.55 14.35
N LEU A 14 -2.20 7.29 14.07
CA LEU A 14 -2.49 6.84 12.70
C LEU A 14 -3.86 7.33 12.23
N ALA A 15 -4.87 7.35 13.11
CA ALA A 15 -6.17 7.95 12.80
C ALA A 15 -6.02 9.44 12.46
N ASP A 16 -5.30 10.21 13.28
CA ASP A 16 -5.02 11.63 13.03
C ASP A 16 -4.27 11.86 11.72
N ALA A 17 -3.32 10.98 11.39
CA ALA A 17 -2.61 11.05 10.12
C ALA A 17 -3.54 10.79 8.92
N LEU A 18 -4.46 9.83 9.02
CA LEU A 18 -5.47 9.55 7.98
C LEU A 18 -6.45 10.71 7.82
N VAL A 19 -6.91 11.29 8.92
CA VAL A 19 -7.71 12.52 8.91
C VAL A 19 -6.94 13.66 8.24
N GLY A 20 -5.65 13.83 8.55
CA GLY A 20 -4.77 14.80 7.90
C GLY A 20 -4.56 14.55 6.40
N LEU A 21 -4.67 13.30 5.94
CA LEU A 21 -4.67 12.92 4.52
C LEU A 21 -6.05 13.09 3.85
N GLY A 22 -7.06 13.51 4.60
CA GLY A 22 -8.42 13.78 4.13
C GLY A 22 -9.34 12.56 4.16
N PHE A 23 -9.01 11.51 4.91
CA PHE A 23 -9.91 10.38 5.12
C PHE A 23 -10.92 10.69 6.25
N SER A 24 -12.11 10.09 6.16
CA SER A 24 -13.12 10.08 7.22
C SER A 24 -13.24 8.70 7.85
N GLU A 25 -13.32 8.62 9.17
CA GLU A 25 -13.57 7.34 9.84
C GLU A 25 -15.02 6.90 9.60
N ILE A 26 -15.20 5.63 9.25
CA ILE A 26 -16.50 4.97 9.22
C ILE A 26 -16.52 3.82 10.23
N LEU A 27 -17.71 3.45 10.68
CA LEU A 27 -17.92 2.28 11.53
C LEU A 27 -19.06 1.46 10.92
N THR A 28 -18.75 0.25 10.48
CA THR A 28 -19.74 -0.65 9.88
C THR A 28 -20.09 -1.79 10.83
N ASN A 29 -21.27 -2.39 10.64
CA ASN A 29 -21.74 -3.45 11.53
C ASN A 29 -20.88 -4.72 11.33
N SER A 30 -20.47 -5.35 12.44
CA SER A 30 -19.79 -6.65 12.40
C SER A 30 -20.72 -7.78 11.95
N ILE A 31 -22.03 -7.62 12.11
CA ILE A 31 -23.05 -8.54 11.60
C ILE A 31 -23.53 -8.01 10.25
N THR A 32 -23.59 -8.87 9.24
CA THR A 32 -23.90 -8.51 7.84
C THR A 32 -24.62 -9.66 7.13
N ASN A 33 -24.97 -9.44 5.86
CA ASN A 33 -25.68 -10.39 5.01
C ASN A 33 -24.68 -11.30 4.28
N SER A 34 -24.85 -12.63 4.44
CA SER A 34 -24.02 -13.63 3.78
C SER A 34 -24.04 -13.54 2.25
N ALA A 35 -25.09 -12.96 1.66
CA ALA A 35 -25.23 -12.74 0.22
C ALA A 35 -24.15 -11.80 -0.38
N HIS A 36 -23.40 -11.07 0.45
CA HIS A 36 -22.30 -10.20 0.00
C HIS A 36 -20.97 -10.92 -0.22
N PHE A 37 -20.83 -12.16 0.28
CA PHE A 37 -19.57 -12.90 0.28
C PHE A 37 -19.57 -14.00 -0.78
N ALA A 38 -18.38 -14.46 -1.16
CA ALA A 38 -18.23 -15.63 -2.02
C ALA A 38 -18.37 -16.92 -1.20
N GLU A 39 -18.76 -18.03 -1.84
CA GLU A 39 -18.95 -19.33 -1.18
C GLU A 39 -17.68 -19.80 -0.42
N ALA A 40 -16.50 -19.57 -1.01
CA ALA A 40 -15.21 -19.87 -0.38
C ALA A 40 -14.99 -19.10 0.94
N GLN A 41 -15.45 -17.85 1.03
CA GLN A 41 -15.37 -17.06 2.27
C GLN A 41 -16.40 -17.56 3.30
N LEU A 42 -17.61 -17.91 2.82
CA LEU A 42 -18.69 -18.40 3.67
C LEU A 42 -18.39 -19.75 4.34
N ALA A 43 -17.52 -20.58 3.74
CA ALA A 43 -17.15 -21.89 4.29
C ALA A 43 -16.55 -21.82 5.70
N GLY A 44 -15.83 -20.75 6.04
CA GLY A 44 -15.23 -20.53 7.36
C GLY A 44 -15.90 -19.42 8.18
N THR A 45 -17.12 -19.00 7.82
CA THR A 45 -17.78 -17.85 8.44
C THR A 45 -18.64 -18.25 9.64
N VAL A 46 -18.68 -17.40 10.67
CA VAL A 46 -19.55 -17.59 11.84
C VAL A 46 -20.98 -17.16 11.52
N ARG A 47 -21.93 -18.11 11.53
CA ARG A 47 -23.36 -17.86 11.32
C ARG A 47 -24.07 -17.57 12.63
N LEU A 48 -25.04 -16.66 12.59
CA LEU A 48 -25.91 -16.40 13.73
C LEU A 48 -27.03 -17.45 13.81
N LEU A 49 -27.28 -17.97 15.02
CA LEU A 49 -28.34 -18.96 15.25
C LEU A 49 -29.73 -18.32 15.30
N ASN A 50 -29.83 -17.13 15.88
CA ASN A 50 -31.08 -16.37 16.04
C ASN A 50 -30.89 -14.97 15.44
N ASN A 51 -30.84 -14.87 14.11
CA ASN A 51 -30.74 -13.59 13.44
C ASN A 51 -32.03 -12.77 13.57
N LEU A 52 -31.89 -11.46 13.79
CA LEU A 52 -33.02 -10.53 13.86
C LEU A 52 -33.66 -10.27 12.49
N SER A 53 -32.89 -10.47 11.42
CA SER A 53 -33.33 -10.36 10.02
C SER A 53 -32.46 -11.22 9.11
N SER A 54 -32.95 -11.50 7.89
CA SER A 54 -32.15 -12.16 6.84
C SER A 54 -30.94 -11.34 6.39
N GLU A 55 -30.95 -10.03 6.64
CA GLU A 55 -29.84 -9.11 6.30
C GLU A 55 -28.69 -9.16 7.31
N LEU A 56 -28.88 -9.83 8.46
CA LEU A 56 -27.94 -9.87 9.57
C LEU A 56 -27.76 -11.32 10.04
N ASP A 57 -27.24 -12.19 9.17
CA ASP A 57 -27.18 -13.64 9.38
C ASP A 57 -25.76 -14.18 9.65
N VAL A 58 -24.71 -13.39 9.39
CA VAL A 58 -23.32 -13.78 9.61
C VAL A 58 -22.49 -12.68 10.27
N LEU A 59 -21.46 -13.07 11.02
CA LEU A 59 -20.36 -12.16 11.35
C LEU A 59 -19.45 -12.00 10.12
N ARG A 60 -19.05 -10.78 9.81
CA ARG A 60 -18.28 -10.47 8.60
C ARG A 60 -16.95 -11.25 8.56
N PRO A 61 -16.70 -12.08 7.52
CA PRO A 61 -15.40 -12.73 7.32
C PRO A 61 -14.39 -11.81 6.62
N SER A 62 -14.83 -10.66 6.07
CA SER A 62 -13.99 -9.64 5.45
C SER A 62 -14.57 -8.25 5.74
N MET A 63 -13.70 -7.26 5.86
CA MET A 63 -14.06 -5.85 6.05
C MET A 63 -14.62 -5.19 4.77
N LEU A 64 -14.26 -5.73 3.59
CA LEU A 64 -14.51 -5.07 2.32
C LEU A 64 -16.01 -4.89 2.01
N PRO A 65 -16.88 -5.92 2.11
CA PRO A 65 -18.25 -5.78 1.62
C PRO A 65 -19.08 -4.74 2.38
N THR A 66 -18.93 -4.64 3.70
CA THR A 66 -19.66 -3.64 4.50
C THR A 66 -19.22 -2.21 4.16
N ALA A 67 -17.94 -2.01 3.81
CA ALA A 67 -17.48 -0.73 3.31
C ALA A 67 -18.00 -0.41 1.90
N LEU A 68 -18.14 -1.41 1.02
CA LEU A 68 -18.76 -1.23 -0.30
C LEU A 68 -20.21 -0.77 -0.20
N GLU A 69 -20.97 -1.26 0.79
CA GLU A 69 -22.33 -0.76 1.08
C GLU A 69 -22.31 0.74 1.45
N VAL A 70 -21.38 1.17 2.29
CA VAL A 70 -21.23 2.59 2.67
C VAL A 70 -20.85 3.45 1.47
N ILE A 71 -19.94 2.97 0.61
CA ILE A 71 -19.56 3.67 -0.62
C ILE A 71 -20.76 3.77 -1.57
N ALA A 72 -21.52 2.68 -1.75
CA ALA A 72 -22.72 2.66 -2.59
C ALA A 72 -23.80 3.60 -2.04
N PHE A 73 -24.01 3.61 -0.73
CA PHE A 73 -24.94 4.51 -0.05
C PHE A 73 -24.64 5.99 -0.32
N ASN A 74 -23.36 6.37 -0.29
CA ASN A 74 -22.89 7.73 -0.57
C ASN A 74 -22.96 8.07 -2.07
N SER A 75 -22.53 7.15 -2.92
CA SER A 75 -22.59 7.29 -4.38
C SER A 75 -24.03 7.53 -4.86
N ASN A 76 -24.98 6.78 -4.32
CA ASN A 76 -26.42 6.93 -4.61
C ASN A 76 -27.00 8.28 -4.14
N ARG A 77 -26.27 9.01 -3.29
CA ARG A 77 -26.58 10.37 -2.84
C ARG A 77 -25.72 11.43 -3.52
N ARG A 78 -25.10 11.11 -4.65
CA ARG A 78 -24.25 11.99 -5.46
C ARG A 78 -22.98 12.44 -4.73
N ASN A 79 -22.51 11.64 -3.77
CA ASN A 79 -21.22 11.83 -3.13
C ASN A 79 -20.27 10.73 -3.62
N SER A 80 -19.49 11.02 -4.66
CA SER A 80 -18.67 10.03 -5.39
C SER A 80 -17.19 10.05 -5.04
N ASP A 81 -16.70 11.13 -4.44
CA ASP A 81 -15.28 11.33 -4.14
C ASP A 81 -15.06 11.03 -2.64
N LEU A 82 -14.69 9.79 -2.34
CA LEU A 82 -14.71 9.27 -0.97
C LEU A 82 -13.35 8.74 -0.57
N LYS A 83 -12.96 9.06 0.67
CA LYS A 83 -11.79 8.53 1.37
C LYS A 83 -12.23 8.10 2.76
N PHE A 84 -12.33 6.80 2.99
CA PHE A 84 -12.76 6.24 4.27
C PHE A 84 -11.68 5.39 4.90
N PHE A 85 -11.66 5.35 6.23
CA PHE A 85 -10.93 4.32 6.95
C PHE A 85 -11.80 3.72 8.05
N GLU A 86 -11.51 2.49 8.43
CA GLU A 86 -12.22 1.78 9.50
C GLU A 86 -11.23 0.93 10.29
N PHE A 87 -11.28 1.05 11.62
CA PHE A 87 -10.75 0.03 12.52
C PHE A 87 -11.84 -0.99 12.81
N GLY A 88 -11.59 -2.27 12.54
CA GLY A 88 -12.61 -3.29 12.74
C GLY A 88 -12.05 -4.69 12.92
N LYS A 89 -12.97 -5.65 12.97
CA LYS A 89 -12.68 -7.06 13.19
C LYS A 89 -13.35 -7.92 12.14
N THR A 90 -12.65 -8.95 11.72
CA THR A 90 -13.22 -10.08 10.97
C THR A 90 -13.31 -11.29 11.87
N TYR A 91 -14.24 -12.20 11.53
CA TYR A 91 -14.57 -13.35 12.35
C TYR A 91 -14.53 -14.62 11.50
N GLY A 92 -13.92 -15.66 12.03
CA GLY A 92 -13.80 -16.96 11.37
C GLY A 92 -14.04 -18.13 12.31
N THR A 93 -14.27 -19.30 11.73
CA THR A 93 -14.40 -20.56 12.46
C THR A 93 -13.88 -21.75 11.66
N SER A 94 -13.25 -22.70 12.35
CA SER A 94 -12.89 -24.04 11.84
C SER A 94 -13.80 -25.14 12.38
N GLY A 95 -14.85 -24.77 13.13
CA GLY A 95 -15.78 -25.69 13.77
C GLY A 95 -16.33 -25.14 15.09
N ALA A 96 -17.34 -25.82 15.64
CA ALA A 96 -17.96 -25.42 16.89
C ALA A 96 -16.94 -25.27 18.03
N GLY A 97 -16.94 -24.11 18.68
CA GLY A 97 -16.00 -23.78 19.76
C GLY A 97 -14.61 -23.34 19.29
N GLN A 98 -14.35 -23.33 17.99
CA GLN A 98 -13.10 -22.85 17.38
C GLN A 98 -13.40 -21.59 16.58
N TYR A 99 -13.23 -20.45 17.22
CA TYR A 99 -13.48 -19.13 16.64
C TYR A 99 -12.21 -18.31 16.64
N SER A 100 -12.05 -17.48 15.61
CA SER A 100 -10.94 -16.55 15.48
C SER A 100 -11.45 -15.14 15.22
N GLU A 101 -10.78 -14.16 15.81
CA GLU A 101 -10.94 -12.74 15.52
C GLU A 101 -9.62 -12.21 14.98
N GLN A 102 -9.68 -11.33 13.98
CA GLN A 102 -8.53 -10.60 13.48
C GLN A 102 -8.84 -9.12 13.45
N ASN A 103 -7.95 -8.27 13.97
CA ASN A 103 -8.11 -6.82 13.92
C ASN A 103 -7.55 -6.26 12.60
N HIS A 104 -8.26 -5.30 12.02
CA HIS A 104 -7.92 -4.67 10.75
C HIS A 104 -7.94 -3.15 10.88
N LEU A 105 -7.06 -2.50 10.12
CA LEU A 105 -7.22 -1.11 9.71
C LEU A 105 -7.38 -1.10 8.19
N CYS A 106 -8.57 -0.77 7.70
CA CYS A 106 -8.84 -0.72 6.28
C CYS A 106 -8.95 0.72 5.78
N LEU A 107 -8.46 0.97 4.57
CA LEU A 107 -8.56 2.23 3.84
C LEU A 107 -9.36 2.00 2.57
N TYR A 108 -10.26 2.91 2.22
CA TYR A 108 -11.09 2.83 1.03
C TYR A 108 -11.10 4.16 0.30
N VAL A 109 -10.87 4.14 -1.01
CA VAL A 109 -10.81 5.36 -1.84
C VAL A 109 -11.53 5.14 -3.15
N THR A 110 -12.38 6.08 -3.54
CA THR A 110 -13.05 6.09 -4.86
C THR A 110 -13.25 7.52 -5.38
N GLY A 111 -13.50 7.65 -6.68
CA GLY A 111 -13.71 8.93 -7.34
C GLY A 111 -12.42 9.72 -7.54
N GLN A 112 -12.51 11.04 -7.39
CA GLN A 112 -11.41 11.98 -7.56
C GLN A 112 -10.72 12.27 -6.21
N LEU A 113 -9.39 12.23 -6.20
CA LEU A 113 -8.56 12.65 -5.07
C LEU A 113 -8.55 14.15 -4.88
N THR A 114 -8.59 14.88 -5.99
CA THR A 114 -8.71 16.33 -6.05
C THR A 114 -9.75 16.69 -7.11
N PRO A 115 -10.74 17.54 -6.78
CA PRO A 115 -11.72 17.98 -7.77
C PRO A 115 -11.05 18.91 -8.79
N GLN A 116 -11.69 19.06 -9.96
CA GLN A 116 -11.26 20.05 -10.93
C GLN A 116 -11.39 21.46 -10.33
N THR A 117 -10.32 22.24 -10.42
CA THR A 117 -10.31 23.63 -9.99
C THR A 117 -9.71 24.52 -11.08
N TRP A 118 -9.80 25.83 -10.91
CA TRP A 118 -9.15 26.78 -11.82
C TRP A 118 -7.62 26.62 -11.87
N LYS A 119 -7.00 26.00 -10.85
CA LYS A 119 -5.55 25.77 -10.76
C LYS A 119 -5.08 24.44 -11.35
N GLY A 120 -5.98 23.51 -11.63
CA GLY A 120 -5.58 22.16 -12.01
C GLY A 120 -6.72 21.25 -12.41
N LYS A 121 -6.36 20.23 -13.19
CA LYS A 121 -7.26 19.15 -13.59
C LYS A 121 -7.60 18.28 -12.37
N ALA A 122 -8.75 17.60 -12.44
CA ALA A 122 -9.08 16.58 -11.46
C ALA A 122 -8.05 15.43 -11.52
N VAL A 123 -7.75 14.86 -10.36
CA VAL A 123 -6.85 13.70 -10.23
C VAL A 123 -7.69 12.53 -9.74
N ALA A 124 -7.78 11.46 -10.54
CA ALA A 124 -8.50 10.25 -10.16
C ALA A 124 -7.73 9.44 -9.13
N ALA A 125 -8.47 8.75 -8.27
CA ALA A 125 -7.87 7.75 -7.39
C ALA A 125 -7.27 6.59 -8.21
N ASP A 126 -6.17 6.05 -7.70
CA ASP A 126 -5.53 4.86 -8.24
C ASP A 126 -4.97 3.98 -7.10
N THR A 127 -4.43 2.82 -7.47
CA THR A 127 -3.79 1.89 -6.52
C THR A 127 -2.57 2.54 -5.83
N TYR A 128 -1.89 3.47 -6.50
CA TYR A 128 -0.69 4.11 -5.95
C TYR A 128 -1.02 5.09 -4.82
N TYR A 129 -2.21 5.68 -4.82
CA TYR A 129 -2.67 6.51 -3.71
C TYR A 129 -2.83 5.69 -2.41
N VAL A 130 -3.53 4.56 -2.46
CA VAL A 130 -3.67 3.68 -1.29
C VAL A 130 -2.33 3.04 -0.90
N LYS A 131 -1.47 2.70 -1.87
CA LYS A 131 -0.08 2.27 -1.61
C LYS A 131 0.68 3.33 -0.81
N GLY A 132 0.64 4.59 -1.24
CA GLY A 132 1.30 5.70 -0.55
C GLY A 132 0.75 5.98 0.84
N ALA A 133 -0.56 5.81 1.03
CA ALA A 133 -1.19 5.89 2.35
C ALA A 133 -0.65 4.80 3.28
N VAL A 134 -0.59 3.54 2.83
CA VAL A 134 0.00 2.44 3.62
C VAL A 134 1.48 2.69 3.93
N GLU A 135 2.28 3.12 2.95
CA GLU A 135 3.69 3.49 3.17
C GLU A 135 3.85 4.61 4.21
N THR A 136 2.92 5.56 4.22
CA THR A 136 2.90 6.66 5.20
C THR A 136 2.63 6.13 6.61
N LEU A 137 1.64 5.27 6.77
CA LEU A 137 1.32 4.66 8.08
C LEU A 137 2.48 3.81 8.61
N LEU A 138 3.06 2.96 7.75
CA LEU A 138 4.23 2.14 8.10
C LEU A 138 5.42 3.00 8.54
N ARG A 139 5.68 4.11 7.83
CA ARG A 139 6.73 5.08 8.20
C ARG A 139 6.45 5.75 9.54
N LEU A 140 5.20 6.14 9.82
CA LEU A 140 4.81 6.74 11.10
C LEU A 140 4.96 5.79 12.29
N CYS A 141 4.82 4.48 12.05
CA CYS A 141 5.11 3.41 12.99
C CYS A 141 6.61 3.07 13.10
N GLY A 142 7.45 3.57 12.20
CA GLY A 142 8.86 3.21 12.10
C GLY A 142 9.10 1.77 11.64
N VAL A 143 8.14 1.17 10.93
CA VAL A 143 8.20 -0.22 10.45
C VAL A 143 8.61 -0.23 8.99
N PRO A 144 9.87 -0.60 8.65
CA PRO A 144 10.28 -0.72 7.25
C PRO A 144 9.60 -1.95 6.63
N ALA A 145 8.88 -1.77 5.53
CA ALA A 145 8.26 -2.89 4.80
C ALA A 145 8.65 -2.87 3.33
N GLU A 146 8.82 -4.05 2.76
CA GLU A 146 8.99 -4.25 1.33
C GLU A 146 7.60 -4.30 0.67
N ALA A 147 7.40 -3.48 -0.36
CA ALA A 147 6.18 -3.47 -1.15
C ALA A 147 6.41 -4.28 -2.44
N THR A 148 5.62 -5.32 -2.66
CA THR A 148 5.71 -6.18 -3.85
C THR A 148 4.36 -6.27 -4.55
N THR A 149 4.37 -6.13 -5.88
CA THR A 149 3.16 -6.41 -6.68
C THR A 149 2.96 -7.91 -6.78
N GLU A 150 1.77 -8.39 -6.43
CA GLU A 150 1.41 -9.80 -6.56
C GLU A 150 1.04 -10.13 -8.01
N VAL A 151 1.47 -11.30 -8.49
CA VAL A 151 1.22 -11.79 -9.84
C VAL A 151 0.60 -13.19 -9.74
N GLY A 152 -0.51 -13.44 -10.43
CA GLY A 152 -1.14 -14.77 -10.51
C GLY A 152 -2.52 -14.87 -9.85
N ALA A 153 -3.07 -16.09 -9.78
CA ALA A 153 -4.45 -16.37 -9.35
C ALA A 153 -4.77 -15.96 -7.89
N ASP A 154 -3.78 -16.01 -6.99
CA ASP A 154 -3.90 -15.58 -5.59
C ASP A 154 -4.20 -14.07 -5.43
N SER A 155 -4.06 -13.31 -6.52
CA SER A 155 -4.42 -11.89 -6.56
C SER A 155 -5.93 -11.64 -6.57
N HIS A 156 -6.76 -12.65 -6.82
CA HIS A 156 -8.22 -12.49 -6.98
C HIS A 156 -9.05 -13.04 -5.82
N ALA A 157 -8.47 -13.85 -4.92
CA ALA A 157 -9.22 -14.58 -3.89
C ALA A 157 -10.05 -13.68 -2.95
N ASP A 158 -9.62 -12.43 -2.77
CA ASP A 158 -10.26 -11.44 -1.89
C ASP A 158 -11.13 -10.43 -2.68
N GLY A 159 -11.37 -10.66 -3.98
CA GLY A 159 -12.11 -9.74 -4.85
C GLY A 159 -11.33 -8.47 -5.20
N LEU A 160 -10.00 -8.53 -5.17
CA LEU A 160 -9.09 -7.45 -5.50
C LEU A 160 -8.30 -7.77 -6.79
N THR A 161 -7.69 -6.76 -7.38
CA THR A 161 -6.82 -6.85 -8.57
C THR A 161 -5.68 -5.86 -8.46
N GLY A 162 -4.55 -6.15 -9.12
CA GLY A 162 -3.38 -5.27 -9.09
C GLY A 162 -2.84 -5.07 -7.67
N ILE A 163 -2.76 -6.16 -6.91
CA ILE A 163 -2.44 -6.11 -5.48
C ILE A 163 -0.97 -5.75 -5.25
N VAL A 164 -0.74 -4.91 -4.27
CA VAL A 164 0.55 -4.61 -3.66
C VAL A 164 0.53 -5.10 -2.22
N SER A 165 1.45 -6.00 -1.90
CA SER A 165 1.63 -6.56 -0.56
C SER A 165 2.80 -5.93 0.16
N PHE A 166 2.62 -5.64 1.44
CA PHE A 166 3.62 -5.03 2.31
C PHE A 166 4.10 -6.06 3.31
N ARG A 167 5.39 -6.39 3.28
CA ARG A 167 5.99 -7.40 4.17
C ARG A 167 7.11 -6.83 5.01
N HIS A 168 7.11 -7.14 6.30
CA HIS A 168 8.20 -6.86 7.23
C HIS A 168 8.78 -8.18 7.73
N HIS A 169 10.06 -8.45 7.43
CA HIS A 169 10.69 -9.74 7.74
C HIS A 169 9.86 -10.95 7.27
N ASN A 170 9.41 -10.90 6.01
CA ASN A 170 8.55 -11.91 5.38
C ASN A 170 7.11 -12.04 5.94
N LYS A 171 6.78 -11.38 7.06
CA LYS A 171 5.41 -11.31 7.59
C LYS A 171 4.61 -10.28 6.81
N LEU A 172 3.46 -10.70 6.26
CA LEU A 172 2.50 -9.81 5.61
C LEU A 172 1.89 -8.87 6.65
N LEU A 173 1.93 -7.58 6.35
CA LEU A 173 1.36 -6.51 7.18
C LEU A 173 0.13 -5.88 6.52
N ALA A 174 0.12 -5.74 5.20
CA ALA A 174 -0.99 -5.15 4.49
C ALA A 174 -1.06 -5.63 3.03
N ARG A 175 -2.25 -5.56 2.45
CA ARG A 175 -2.49 -5.70 1.01
C ARG A 175 -3.24 -4.46 0.54
N ALA A 176 -2.87 -3.91 -0.61
CA ALA A 176 -3.58 -2.80 -1.24
C ALA A 176 -3.87 -3.13 -2.70
N GLY A 177 -5.06 -2.82 -3.20
CA GLY A 177 -5.45 -3.18 -4.56
C GLY A 177 -6.73 -2.50 -5.01
N ARG A 178 -7.15 -2.80 -6.24
CA ARG A 178 -8.40 -2.33 -6.82
C ARG A 178 -9.47 -3.41 -6.69
N VAL A 179 -10.67 -3.04 -6.23
CA VAL A 179 -11.82 -3.95 -6.19
C VAL A 179 -12.16 -4.42 -7.59
N GLU A 180 -12.39 -5.73 -7.74
CA GLU A 180 -12.81 -6.35 -8.99
C GLU A 180 -14.12 -5.75 -9.52
N GLY A 181 -14.22 -5.61 -10.84
CA GLY A 181 -15.43 -5.08 -11.48
C GLY A 181 -16.68 -5.92 -11.18
N ALA A 182 -16.54 -7.25 -11.10
CA ALA A 182 -17.64 -8.14 -10.77
C ALA A 182 -18.14 -7.94 -9.32
N LEU A 183 -17.22 -7.79 -8.36
CA LEU A 183 -17.56 -7.51 -6.97
C LEU A 183 -18.17 -6.11 -6.83
N ALA A 184 -17.54 -5.08 -7.39
CA ALA A 184 -18.06 -3.71 -7.38
C ALA A 184 -19.46 -3.62 -8.01
N GLY A 185 -19.71 -4.35 -9.11
CA GLY A 185 -21.00 -4.41 -9.77
C GLY A 185 -22.14 -4.98 -8.91
N ARG A 186 -21.84 -5.90 -7.97
CA ARG A 186 -22.84 -6.41 -7.01
C ARG A 186 -23.39 -5.33 -6.07
N PHE A 187 -22.65 -4.23 -5.89
CA PHE A 187 -23.04 -3.08 -5.07
C PHE A 187 -23.47 -1.86 -5.92
N ASP A 188 -23.68 -2.03 -7.24
CA ASP A 188 -23.99 -0.97 -8.20
C ASP A 188 -22.94 0.16 -8.24
N LEU A 189 -21.67 -0.19 -8.00
CA LEU A 189 -20.55 0.75 -8.04
C LEU A 189 -19.94 0.82 -9.44
N LYS A 190 -20.07 1.99 -10.07
CA LYS A 190 -19.52 2.28 -11.40
C LYS A 190 -18.10 2.84 -11.36
N ALA A 191 -17.79 3.63 -10.32
CA ALA A 191 -16.46 4.18 -10.14
C ALA A 191 -15.50 3.11 -9.59
N PRO A 192 -14.23 3.10 -10.00
CA PRO A 192 -13.22 2.23 -9.39
C PRO A 192 -13.10 2.48 -7.89
N VAL A 193 -13.01 1.41 -7.11
CA VAL A 193 -12.73 1.46 -5.66
C VAL A 193 -11.35 0.85 -5.41
N PHE A 194 -10.54 1.56 -4.63
CA PHE A 194 -9.20 1.13 -4.22
C PHE A 194 -9.20 0.94 -2.71
N VAL A 195 -8.56 -0.13 -2.27
CA VAL A 195 -8.63 -0.58 -0.87
C VAL A 195 -7.24 -0.92 -0.38
N ALA A 196 -6.97 -0.66 0.88
CA ALA A 196 -5.89 -1.29 1.62
C ALA A 196 -6.45 -1.97 2.87
N ASP A 197 -6.07 -3.21 3.10
CA ASP A 197 -6.36 -3.95 4.33
C ASP A 197 -5.04 -4.20 5.07
N ILE A 198 -4.94 -3.65 6.28
CA ILE A 198 -3.77 -3.73 7.15
C ILE A 198 -4.12 -4.67 8.30
N ASP A 199 -3.32 -5.74 8.46
CA ASP A 199 -3.35 -6.61 9.64
C ASP A 199 -2.87 -5.79 10.85
N TRP A 200 -3.84 -5.33 11.63
CA TRP A 200 -3.59 -4.41 12.73
C TRP A 200 -2.72 -5.06 13.79
N ASP A 201 -2.99 -6.32 14.12
CA ASP A 201 -2.24 -7.06 15.13
C ASP A 201 -0.77 -7.26 14.70
N ALA A 202 -0.54 -7.60 13.43
CA ALA A 202 0.81 -7.73 12.88
C ALA A 202 1.57 -6.39 12.84
N LEU A 203 0.89 -5.31 12.43
CA LEU A 203 1.48 -3.96 12.45
C LEU A 203 1.86 -3.54 13.87
N MET A 204 0.97 -3.72 14.84
CA MET A 204 1.22 -3.33 16.23
C MET A 204 2.35 -4.14 16.85
N LYS A 205 2.44 -5.43 16.53
CA LYS A 205 3.58 -6.27 16.95
C LYS A 205 4.90 -5.78 16.36
N ALA A 206 4.92 -5.40 15.08
CA ALA A 206 6.11 -4.85 14.44
C ALA A 206 6.49 -3.47 15.03
N ALA A 207 5.52 -2.57 15.18
CA ALA A 207 5.73 -1.19 15.64
C ALA A 207 6.20 -1.10 17.10
N THR A 208 5.71 -1.99 17.97
CA THR A 208 6.13 -2.04 19.37
C THR A 208 7.56 -2.59 19.54
N ALA A 209 8.03 -3.43 18.60
CA ALA A 209 9.40 -3.93 18.56
C ALA A 209 10.43 -2.89 18.08
N VAL A 210 9.99 -1.79 17.45
CA VAL A 210 10.87 -0.71 17.00
C VAL A 210 11.51 -0.04 18.22
N LYS A 211 12.85 -0.04 18.24
CA LYS A 211 13.67 0.69 19.22
C LYS A 211 13.99 2.07 18.67
N LEU A 212 13.52 3.11 19.36
CA LEU A 212 13.87 4.48 19.02
C LEU A 212 15.36 4.70 19.33
N GLN A 213 16.13 5.05 18.30
CA GLN A 213 17.54 5.38 18.43
C GLN A 213 17.74 6.83 18.03
N TYR A 214 18.49 7.57 18.83
CA TYR A 214 18.94 8.90 18.46
C TYR A 214 20.03 8.78 17.40
N ARG A 215 19.91 9.60 16.35
CA ARG A 215 20.95 9.82 15.35
C ARG A 215 21.18 11.33 15.25
N GLU A 216 22.43 11.73 15.23
CA GLU A 216 22.77 13.14 15.06
C GLU A 216 22.32 13.64 13.68
N VAL A 217 21.89 14.89 13.62
CA VAL A 217 21.51 15.52 12.35
C VAL A 217 22.78 15.64 11.48
N PRO A 218 22.74 15.22 10.21
CA PRO A 218 23.88 15.32 9.31
C PRO A 218 24.40 16.75 9.20
N ARG A 219 25.71 16.93 9.37
CA ARG A 219 26.39 18.23 9.25
C ARG A 219 26.91 18.53 7.84
N TYR A 220 26.87 17.53 6.95
CA TYR A 220 27.43 17.57 5.61
C TYR A 220 26.33 17.57 4.55
N PRO A 221 26.60 18.13 3.36
CA PRO A 221 25.60 18.23 2.31
C PRO A 221 25.24 16.86 1.74
N VAL A 222 23.94 16.68 1.45
CA VAL A 222 23.42 15.58 0.66
C VAL A 222 23.76 15.81 -0.80
N VAL A 223 24.16 14.75 -1.51
CA VAL A 223 24.43 14.81 -2.95
C VAL A 223 23.44 13.95 -3.71
N HIS A 224 22.88 14.52 -4.78
CA HIS A 224 21.96 13.86 -5.68
C HIS A 224 22.63 13.54 -7.02
N ARG A 225 22.31 12.38 -7.59
CA ARG A 225 22.69 12.00 -8.95
C ARG A 225 21.50 11.39 -9.65
N ASP A 226 21.19 11.92 -10.82
CA ASP A 226 20.10 11.41 -11.66
C ASP A 226 20.65 10.50 -12.75
N LEU A 227 19.87 9.48 -13.09
CA LEU A 227 20.19 8.52 -14.13
C LEU A 227 18.95 8.23 -14.98
N ALA A 228 19.09 8.34 -16.29
CA ALA A 228 18.09 7.88 -17.24
C ALA A 228 18.38 6.40 -17.59
N VAL A 229 17.53 5.51 -17.09
CA VAL A 229 17.65 4.07 -17.26
C VAL A 229 16.59 3.59 -18.25
N VAL A 230 17.01 3.17 -19.44
CA VAL A 230 16.10 2.58 -20.42
C VAL A 230 16.08 1.07 -20.25
N ILE A 231 14.90 0.50 -19.98
CA ILE A 231 14.72 -0.94 -19.74
C ILE A 231 13.51 -1.48 -20.51
N PRO A 232 13.41 -2.80 -20.73
CA PRO A 232 12.19 -3.44 -21.20
C PRO A 232 10.97 -3.05 -20.34
N SER A 233 9.83 -2.77 -20.99
CA SER A 233 8.63 -2.24 -20.33
C SER A 233 8.05 -3.17 -19.26
N GLY A 234 8.25 -4.49 -19.41
CA GLY A 234 7.81 -5.50 -18.45
C GLY A 234 8.62 -5.53 -17.14
N ILE A 235 9.78 -4.88 -17.07
CA ILE A 235 10.59 -4.87 -15.85
C ILE A 235 10.03 -3.80 -14.88
N PRO A 236 9.65 -4.16 -13.64
CA PRO A 236 9.16 -3.20 -12.67
C PRO A 236 10.31 -2.36 -12.08
N PHE A 237 10.01 -1.14 -11.64
CA PHE A 237 11.00 -0.27 -10.97
C PHE A 237 11.59 -0.92 -9.70
N ALA A 238 10.79 -1.73 -8.99
CA ALA A 238 11.26 -2.50 -7.82
C ALA A 238 12.47 -3.40 -8.14
N ALA A 239 12.62 -3.85 -9.40
CA ALA A 239 13.80 -4.60 -9.81
C ALA A 239 15.08 -3.74 -9.77
N ILE A 240 15.00 -2.46 -10.15
CA ILE A 240 16.12 -1.50 -10.02
C ILE A 240 16.48 -1.34 -8.54
N GLU A 241 15.49 -1.07 -7.69
CA GLU A 241 15.71 -0.90 -6.25
C GLU A 241 16.37 -2.13 -5.63
N GLN A 242 15.91 -3.32 -6.02
CA GLN A 242 16.47 -4.58 -5.54
C GLN A 242 17.92 -4.78 -5.98
N GLN A 243 18.25 -4.55 -7.26
CA GLN A 243 19.63 -4.73 -7.73
C GLN A 243 20.58 -3.69 -7.13
N VAL A 244 20.15 -2.43 -7.01
CA VAL A 244 20.95 -1.38 -6.36
C VAL A 244 21.13 -1.69 -4.88
N GLY A 245 20.10 -2.16 -4.18
CA GLY A 245 20.17 -2.56 -2.78
C GLY A 245 21.15 -3.71 -2.53
N LYS A 246 21.25 -4.68 -3.46
CA LYS A 246 22.23 -5.78 -3.37
C LYS A 246 23.68 -5.31 -3.41
N LEU A 247 23.97 -4.17 -4.03
CA LEU A 247 25.33 -3.62 -4.07
C LEU A 247 25.82 -3.16 -2.70
N ARG A 248 24.90 -2.91 -1.74
CA ARG A 248 25.22 -2.42 -0.38
C ARG A 248 26.21 -1.25 -0.41
N LEU A 249 25.98 -0.31 -1.34
CA LEU A 249 26.88 0.82 -1.53
C LEU A 249 26.96 1.65 -0.25
N PRO A 250 28.18 2.01 0.20
CA PRO A 250 28.32 2.87 1.35
C PRO A 250 27.70 4.23 1.03
N LYS A 251 27.08 4.86 2.04
CA LYS A 251 26.56 6.23 1.98
C LYS A 251 25.39 6.47 1.02
N LEU A 252 24.91 5.46 0.28
CA LEU A 252 23.64 5.54 -0.47
C LEU A 252 22.47 5.54 0.52
N GLN A 253 21.72 6.64 0.58
CA GLN A 253 20.58 6.82 1.47
C GLN A 253 19.26 6.38 0.85
N GLY A 254 19.14 6.45 -0.47
CA GLY A 254 17.89 6.11 -1.14
C GLY A 254 17.96 6.20 -2.66
N THR A 255 16.97 5.55 -3.27
CA THR A 255 16.71 5.56 -4.72
C THR A 255 15.27 6.02 -4.92
N ARG A 256 15.03 6.94 -5.85
CA ARG A 256 13.70 7.50 -6.10
C ARG A 256 13.43 7.62 -7.60
N LEU A 257 12.38 6.97 -8.07
CA LEU A 257 11.83 7.22 -9.41
C LEU A 257 11.12 8.57 -9.40
N PHE A 258 11.44 9.45 -10.37
CA PHE A 258 10.77 10.74 -10.48
C PHE A 258 10.17 11.03 -11.86
N ASP A 259 10.50 10.23 -12.88
CA ASP A 259 9.82 10.31 -14.17
C ASP A 259 9.81 8.95 -14.90
N ILE A 260 8.75 8.71 -15.66
CA ILE A 260 8.60 7.55 -16.56
C ILE A 260 8.26 8.09 -17.94
N PHE A 261 9.13 7.85 -18.91
CA PHE A 261 8.95 8.28 -20.28
C PHE A 261 8.83 7.08 -21.22
N GLU A 262 7.74 7.02 -21.97
CA GLU A 262 7.48 6.00 -22.99
C GLU A 262 7.36 6.67 -24.36
N SER A 263 8.17 6.24 -25.32
CA SER A 263 8.18 6.79 -26.68
C SER A 263 8.72 5.76 -27.66
N GLU A 264 8.19 5.77 -28.89
CA GLU A 264 8.70 4.95 -29.99
C GLU A 264 10.21 5.19 -30.25
N LYS A 265 10.72 6.38 -29.94
CA LYS A 265 12.16 6.74 -30.05
C LYS A 265 13.07 5.97 -29.08
N LEU A 266 12.51 5.28 -28.09
CA LEU A 266 13.26 4.43 -27.17
C LEU A 266 13.46 3.00 -27.73
N GLY A 267 12.75 2.64 -28.79
CA GLY A 267 12.62 1.27 -29.29
C GLY A 267 11.35 0.61 -28.76
N ALA A 268 10.73 -0.24 -29.58
CA ALA A 268 9.50 -0.94 -29.23
C ALA A 268 9.67 -1.78 -27.95
N GLY A 269 8.72 -1.66 -27.03
CA GLY A 269 8.73 -2.43 -25.77
C GLY A 269 9.73 -1.94 -24.72
N LYS A 270 10.25 -0.71 -24.83
CA LYS A 270 11.12 -0.09 -23.83
C LYS A 270 10.47 1.13 -23.18
N LYS A 271 10.89 1.41 -21.95
CA LYS A 271 10.54 2.63 -21.19
C LYS A 271 11.81 3.22 -20.58
N SER A 272 11.83 4.55 -20.43
CA SER A 272 12.92 5.28 -19.78
C SER A 272 12.47 5.69 -18.38
N LEU A 273 13.23 5.29 -17.37
CA LEU A 273 12.99 5.63 -15.98
C LEU A 273 14.03 6.66 -15.53
N ALA A 274 13.59 7.84 -15.07
CA ALA A 274 14.47 8.82 -14.48
C ALA A 274 14.58 8.55 -12.97
N VAL A 275 15.77 8.15 -12.54
CA VAL A 275 16.03 7.65 -11.18
C VAL A 275 17.02 8.56 -10.49
N ASN A 276 16.65 9.08 -9.32
CA ASN A 276 17.50 9.86 -8.45
C ASN A 276 18.14 8.94 -7.39
N PHE A 277 19.45 9.05 -7.23
CA PHE A 277 20.21 8.43 -6.17
C PHE A 277 20.66 9.51 -5.19
N THR A 278 20.42 9.27 -3.91
CA THR A 278 20.76 10.20 -2.84
C THR A 278 21.92 9.64 -2.03
N PHE A 279 23.03 10.35 -1.99
CA PHE A 279 24.22 9.99 -1.23
C PHE A 279 24.47 10.98 -0.10
N LEU A 280 24.91 10.47 1.05
CA LEU A 280 25.27 11.28 2.21
C LEU A 280 26.34 10.57 3.03
N ASP A 281 27.42 11.28 3.29
CA ASP A 281 28.39 10.93 4.31
C ASP A 281 28.24 11.87 5.50
N GLU A 282 28.04 11.31 6.70
CA GLU A 282 27.86 12.05 7.93
C GLU A 282 29.18 12.50 8.57
N GLU A 283 30.31 12.04 8.03
CA GLU A 283 31.64 12.31 8.57
C GLU A 283 32.43 13.31 7.73
N LYS A 284 32.10 13.47 6.44
CA LYS A 284 32.80 14.37 5.50
C LYS A 284 31.93 14.73 4.29
N THR A 285 32.34 15.75 3.56
CA THR A 285 31.78 16.04 2.23
C THR A 285 32.21 14.97 1.22
N LEU A 286 31.25 14.44 0.47
CA LEU A 286 31.51 13.48 -0.62
C LEU A 286 32.23 14.16 -1.78
N THR A 287 33.27 13.51 -2.32
CA THR A 287 33.96 13.97 -3.52
C THR A 287 33.32 13.40 -4.79
N ASP A 288 33.41 14.13 -5.90
CA ASP A 288 32.85 13.66 -7.19
C ASP A 288 33.44 12.30 -7.61
N LYS A 289 34.74 12.07 -7.34
CA LYS A 289 35.40 10.79 -7.66
C LYS A 289 34.79 9.60 -6.92
N GLU A 290 34.39 9.77 -5.65
CA GLU A 290 33.72 8.71 -4.88
C GLU A 290 32.33 8.42 -5.44
N ILE A 291 31.58 9.49 -5.72
CA ILE A 291 30.22 9.39 -6.25
C ILE A 291 30.21 8.74 -7.63
N ASP A 292 31.09 9.18 -8.53
CA ASP A 292 31.21 8.63 -9.87
C ASP A 292 31.59 7.14 -9.82
N GLY A 293 32.44 6.74 -8.88
CA GLY A 293 32.77 5.34 -8.64
C GLY A 293 31.55 4.50 -8.22
N TRP A 294 30.67 5.04 -7.37
CA TRP A 294 29.41 4.37 -7.01
C TRP A 294 28.41 4.35 -8.16
N MET A 295 28.26 5.46 -8.88
CA MET A 295 27.38 5.54 -10.04
C MET A 295 27.80 4.58 -11.15
N GLN A 296 29.11 4.41 -11.39
CA GLN A 296 29.61 3.41 -12.35
C GLN A 296 29.25 1.99 -11.95
N LYS A 297 29.33 1.65 -10.65
CA LYS A 297 28.88 0.34 -10.15
C LYS A 297 27.38 0.14 -10.36
N ILE A 298 26.57 1.16 -10.08
CA ILE A 298 25.11 1.13 -10.32
C ILE A 298 24.84 0.89 -11.80
N MET A 299 25.41 1.71 -12.69
CA MET A 299 25.24 1.59 -14.14
C MET A 299 25.60 0.19 -14.63
N PHE A 300 26.78 -0.31 -14.27
CA PHE A 300 27.25 -1.63 -14.67
C PHE A 300 26.32 -2.76 -14.20
N THR A 301 25.83 -2.70 -12.96
CA THR A 301 24.90 -3.71 -12.43
C THR A 301 23.55 -3.67 -13.14
N LEU A 302 23.00 -2.48 -13.43
CA LEU A 302 21.74 -2.36 -14.13
C LEU A 302 21.86 -2.83 -15.60
N GLU A 303 22.95 -2.50 -16.28
CA GLU A 303 23.26 -3.01 -17.63
C GLU A 303 23.33 -4.54 -17.65
N LYS A 304 24.07 -5.12 -16.70
CA LYS A 304 24.29 -6.57 -16.64
C LYS A 304 23.05 -7.36 -16.23
N GLU A 305 22.36 -6.94 -15.17
CA GLU A 305 21.31 -7.74 -14.54
C GLU A 305 19.91 -7.47 -15.12
N LEU A 306 19.66 -6.26 -15.64
CA LEU A 306 18.35 -5.85 -16.16
C LEU A 306 18.37 -5.56 -17.67
N GLY A 307 19.53 -5.71 -18.33
CA GLY A 307 19.69 -5.32 -19.73
C GLY A 307 19.41 -3.83 -19.95
N ALA A 308 19.70 -3.00 -18.94
CA ALA A 308 19.45 -1.57 -19.02
C ALA A 308 20.38 -0.89 -20.03
N GLU A 309 19.87 0.11 -20.73
CA GLU A 309 20.67 1.04 -21.53
C GLU A 309 20.71 2.38 -20.79
N ILE A 310 21.91 2.78 -20.36
CA ILE A 310 22.10 4.03 -19.65
C ILE A 310 22.31 5.17 -20.64
N ARG A 311 21.44 6.17 -20.60
CA ARG A 311 21.64 7.40 -21.37
C ARG A 311 22.43 8.40 -20.53
N LYS A 312 23.64 8.73 -21.01
CA LYS A 312 24.53 9.74 -20.44
C LYS A 312 24.13 11.13 -20.91
#